data_AF-A0A7C1UDE5-F1
#
_entry.id   AF-A0A7C1UDE5-F1
#
_cell.length_a   1.000
_cell.length_b   1.000
_cell.length_c   1.000
_cell.angle_alpha   90.00
_cell.angle_beta   90.00
_cell.angle_gamma   90.00
#
_symmetry.space_group_name_H-M   'P 1'
#
loop_
_entity.id
_entity.type
_entity.pdbx_description
1 polymer ?
#
loop_
_entity_poly.entity_id
_entity_poly.type
_entity_poly.pdbx_seq_one_letter_code
_entity_poly.pdbx_strand_id
1 'polypeptide(L)'
;MKTLDFSGIRNSGPLPSSDDVEIPSDIGDLLEDYVESTESMVDELEQAALALEAGQGCLENAAAVRRLLHKIKGEASMVGFDQIAEFCHQAEFAFEELPERQRPDMLLRFKDWVWDALQNVKE
;
A
#
# COMPACT_ATOMS: atom_id res chain seq x y z
N MET A 1 -3.95 0.85 20.54
CA MET A 1 -3.50 0.94 19.16
C MET A 1 -2.03 1.25 19.14
N LYS A 2 -1.23 0.29 18.67
CA LYS A 2 0.20 0.50 18.41
C LYS A 2 0.35 1.40 17.18
N THR A 3 1.00 2.56 17.34
CA THR A 3 1.32 3.42 16.20
C THR A 3 2.55 2.85 15.49
N LEU A 4 2.40 2.45 14.24
CA LEU A 4 3.51 2.01 13.39
C LEU A 4 4.11 3.22 12.66
N ASP A 5 5.45 3.29 12.62
CA ASP A 5 6.17 4.37 11.94
C ASP A 5 6.51 3.99 10.51
N PHE A 6 5.73 4.48 9.56
CA PHE A 6 5.94 4.26 8.13
C PHE A 6 6.80 5.33 7.44
N SER A 7 7.42 6.25 8.18
CA SER A 7 8.21 7.35 7.59
C SER A 7 9.38 6.86 6.72
N GLY A 8 9.84 5.61 6.94
CA GLY A 8 10.83 4.91 6.12
C GLY A 8 10.45 4.76 4.64
N ILE A 9 9.18 4.87 4.28
CA ILE A 9 8.73 4.81 2.88
C ILE A 9 9.26 6.00 2.06
N ARG A 10 9.49 7.15 2.70
CA ARG A 10 9.90 8.41 2.04
C ARG A 10 11.40 8.54 1.79
N ASN A 11 12.21 7.72 2.46
CA ASN A 11 13.67 7.88 2.46
C ASN A 11 14.42 6.55 2.29
N SER A 12 13.73 5.51 1.80
CA SER A 12 14.29 4.14 1.70
C SER A 12 14.77 3.59 3.05
N GLY A 13 14.26 4.11 4.17
CA GLY A 13 14.55 3.67 5.53
C GLY A 13 13.71 2.46 5.95
N PRO A 14 13.94 1.90 7.14
CA PRO A 14 13.24 0.71 7.61
C PRO A 14 11.73 0.94 7.71
N LEU A 15 10.96 -0.11 7.40
CA LEU A 15 9.52 -0.18 7.64
C LEU A 15 9.26 -1.00 8.91
N PRO A 16 8.12 -0.80 9.60
CA PRO A 16 7.70 -1.64 10.72
C PRO A 16 7.46 -3.08 10.26
N SER A 17 7.44 -4.04 11.19
CA SER A 17 7.09 -5.42 10.82
C SER A 17 5.64 -5.48 10.33
N SER A 18 5.39 -6.23 9.25
CA SER A 18 4.04 -6.53 8.77
C SER A 18 3.26 -7.43 9.75
N ASP A 19 3.95 -8.18 10.62
CA ASP A 19 3.35 -8.99 11.69
C ASP A 19 2.63 -8.16 12.76
N ASP A 20 2.94 -6.86 12.83
CA ASP A 20 2.38 -5.95 13.83
C ASP A 20 1.02 -5.35 13.43
N VAL A 21 0.45 -5.78 12.29
CA VAL A 21 -0.87 -5.35 11.84
C VAL A 21 -1.95 -5.96 12.74
N GLU A 22 -2.78 -5.10 13.34
CA GLU A 22 -3.88 -5.54 14.20
C GLU A 22 -5.09 -5.88 13.31
N ILE A 23 -5.63 -7.09 13.45
CA ILE A 23 -6.85 -7.51 12.75
C ILE A 23 -8.06 -6.85 13.45
N PRO A 24 -8.94 -6.13 12.73
CA PRO A 24 -10.12 -5.50 13.32
C PRO A 24 -11.07 -6.57 13.88
N SER A 25 -11.55 -6.41 15.11
CA SER A 25 -12.40 -7.42 15.77
C SER A 25 -13.72 -7.70 15.04
N ASP A 26 -14.21 -6.69 14.30
CA ASP A 26 -15.55 -6.69 13.71
C ASP A 26 -15.53 -7.02 12.21
N ILE A 27 -14.35 -7.34 11.64
CA ILE A 27 -14.21 -7.60 10.20
C ILE A 27 -14.93 -8.88 9.77
N GLY A 28 -14.95 -9.89 10.64
CA GLY A 28 -15.69 -11.15 10.44
C GLY A 28 -15.51 -11.73 9.04
N ASP A 29 -16.63 -11.99 8.37
CA ASP A 29 -16.69 -12.60 7.04
C ASP A 29 -16.18 -11.67 5.91
N LEU A 30 -15.96 -10.37 6.16
CA LEU A 30 -15.45 -9.43 5.15
C LEU A 30 -13.93 -9.52 4.96
N LEU A 31 -13.22 -10.25 5.82
CA LEU A 31 -11.77 -10.32 5.79
C LEU A 31 -11.27 -10.93 4.47
N GLU A 32 -11.86 -12.04 4.03
CA GLU A 32 -11.46 -12.73 2.79
C GLU A 32 -11.65 -11.82 1.57
N ASP A 33 -12.85 -11.24 1.42
CA ASP A 33 -13.16 -10.28 0.35
C ASP A 33 -12.21 -9.07 0.34
N TYR A 34 -11.91 -8.52 1.52
CA TYR A 34 -10.98 -7.40 1.65
C TYR A 34 -9.56 -7.78 1.21
N VAL A 35 -9.08 -8.95 1.65
CA VAL A 35 -7.73 -9.41 1.30
C VAL A 35 -7.63 -9.64 -0.20
N GLU A 36 -8.59 -10.37 -0.80
CA GLU A 36 -8.58 -10.64 -2.25
C GLU A 36 -8.66 -9.34 -3.07
N SER A 37 -9.53 -8.41 -2.69
CA SER A 37 -9.65 -7.10 -3.33
C SER A 37 -8.33 -6.33 -3.25
N THR A 38 -7.69 -6.33 -2.07
CA THR A 38 -6.44 -5.59 -1.84
C THR A 38 -5.27 -6.23 -2.59
N GLU A 39 -5.16 -7.56 -2.61
CA GLU A 39 -4.16 -8.32 -3.40
C GLU A 39 -4.24 -7.93 -4.88
N SER A 40 -5.43 -7.92 -5.47
CA SER A 40 -5.61 -7.50 -6.87
C SER A 40 -5.18 -6.05 -7.10
N MET A 41 -5.46 -5.13 -6.17
CA MET A 41 -5.08 -3.73 -6.31
C MET A 41 -3.57 -3.50 -6.18
N VAL A 42 -2.87 -4.24 -5.31
CA VAL A 42 -1.40 -4.13 -5.21
C VAL A 42 -0.69 -4.76 -6.39
N ASP A 43 -1.26 -5.81 -7.01
CA ASP A 43 -0.76 -6.34 -8.29
C ASP A 43 -0.90 -5.31 -9.42
N GLU A 44 -2.05 -4.63 -9.52
CA GLU A 44 -2.23 -3.52 -10.48
C GLU A 44 -1.26 -2.36 -10.21
N LEU A 45 -0.98 -2.09 -8.93
CA LEU A 45 -0.03 -1.06 -8.50
C LEU A 45 1.40 -1.40 -8.95
N GLU A 46 1.80 -2.66 -8.82
CA GLU A 46 3.09 -3.16 -9.30
C GLU A 46 3.23 -2.97 -10.81
N GLN A 47 2.21 -3.32 -11.60
CA GLN A 47 2.25 -3.11 -13.05
C GLN A 47 2.42 -1.63 -13.41
N ALA A 48 1.71 -0.74 -12.72
CA ALA A 48 1.87 0.70 -12.92
C ALA A 48 3.26 1.20 -12.50
N ALA A 49 3.82 0.67 -11.42
CA ALA A 49 5.16 1.00 -10.95
C ALA A 49 6.25 0.58 -11.96
N LEU A 50 6.15 -0.63 -12.51
CA LEU A 50 7.07 -1.13 -13.54
C LEU A 50 6.97 -0.31 -14.85
N ALA A 51 5.75 0.10 -15.23
CA ALA A 51 5.56 0.95 -16.39
C ALA A 51 6.14 2.37 -16.19
N LEU A 52 6.04 2.92 -14.97
CA LEU A 52 6.72 4.17 -14.60
C LEU A 52 8.25 4.04 -14.69
N GLU A 53 8.80 2.92 -14.21
CA GLU A 53 10.24 2.64 -14.31
C GLU A 53 10.71 2.54 -15.77
N ALA A 54 9.91 1.92 -16.64
CA ALA A 54 10.17 1.82 -18.07
C ALA A 54 9.99 3.15 -18.84
N GLY A 55 9.57 4.24 -18.18
CA GLY A 55 9.33 5.55 -18.80
C GLY A 55 8.12 5.58 -19.74
N GLN A 56 7.18 4.65 -19.58
CA GLN A 56 5.98 4.54 -20.40
C GLN A 56 4.82 5.30 -19.77
N GLY A 57 4.05 6.05 -20.56
CA GLY A 57 2.77 6.60 -20.15
C GLY A 57 2.78 7.34 -18.80
N CYS A 58 3.87 8.06 -18.47
CA CYS A 58 4.16 8.48 -17.08
C CYS A 58 3.00 9.21 -16.38
N LEU A 59 2.27 10.07 -17.09
CA LEU A 59 1.12 10.80 -16.53
C LEU A 59 -0.08 9.88 -16.24
N GLU A 60 -0.36 8.93 -17.14
CA GLU A 60 -1.46 7.98 -16.99
C GLU A 60 -1.17 6.99 -15.87
N ASN A 61 0.04 6.42 -15.85
CA ASN A 61 0.47 5.50 -14.81
C ASN A 61 0.55 6.18 -13.44
N ALA A 62 1.04 7.43 -13.37
CA ALA A 62 1.02 8.18 -12.13
C ALA A 62 -0.42 8.49 -11.65
N ALA A 63 -1.36 8.73 -12.56
CA ALA A 63 -2.76 8.88 -12.20
C ALA A 63 -3.40 7.55 -11.74
N ALA A 64 -3.01 6.43 -12.35
CA ALA A 64 -3.45 5.10 -11.93
C ALA A 64 -2.96 4.77 -10.50
N VAL A 65 -1.68 4.99 -10.22
CA VAL A 65 -1.08 4.80 -8.89
C VAL A 65 -1.84 5.58 -7.82
N ARG A 66 -2.10 6.88 -8.04
CA ARG A 66 -2.88 7.71 -7.10
C ARG A 66 -4.25 7.12 -6.80
N ARG A 67 -4.96 6.67 -7.84
CA ARG A 67 -6.29 6.07 -7.67
C ARG A 67 -6.23 4.76 -6.89
N LEU A 68 -5.24 3.91 -7.16
CA LEU A 68 -5.06 2.63 -6.47
C LEU A 68 -4.75 2.85 -5.00
N LEU A 69 -3.76 3.69 -4.67
CA LEU A 69 -3.43 4.02 -3.27
C LEU A 69 -4.64 4.60 -2.52
N HIS A 70 -5.40 5.48 -3.17
CA HIS A 70 -6.61 6.07 -2.59
C HIS A 70 -7.70 5.04 -2.34
N LYS A 71 -7.91 4.11 -3.28
CA LYS A 71 -8.90 3.03 -3.16
C LYS A 71 -8.51 2.06 -2.06
N ILE A 72 -7.26 1.60 -2.01
CA ILE A 72 -6.74 0.71 -0.96
C ILE A 72 -6.91 1.38 0.41
N LYS A 73 -6.56 2.66 0.55
CA LYS A 73 -6.79 3.43 1.78
C LYS A 73 -8.27 3.45 2.18
N GLY A 74 -9.15 3.73 1.23
CA GLY A 74 -10.59 3.79 1.46
C GLY A 74 -11.16 2.46 1.94
N GLU A 75 -10.79 1.35 1.29
CA GLU A 75 -11.20 0.00 1.68
C GLU A 75 -10.65 -0.35 3.07
N ALA A 76 -9.35 -0.12 3.33
CA ALA A 76 -8.74 -0.37 4.64
C ALA A 76 -9.43 0.42 5.76
N SER A 77 -9.71 1.71 5.53
CA SER A 77 -10.43 2.56 6.49
C SER A 77 -11.86 2.09 6.75
N MET A 78 -12.53 1.55 5.72
CA MET A 78 -13.90 1.08 5.82
C MET A 78 -14.03 -0.19 6.66
N VAL A 79 -13.05 -1.10 6.54
CA VAL A 79 -13.03 -2.37 7.30
C VAL A 79 -12.26 -2.29 8.62
N GLY A 80 -11.62 -1.15 8.90
CA GLY A 80 -10.94 -0.86 10.17
C GLY A 80 -9.46 -1.27 10.23
N PHE A 81 -8.82 -1.59 9.10
CA PHE A 81 -7.38 -1.86 9.03
C PHE A 81 -6.58 -0.54 9.10
N ASP A 82 -6.53 0.05 10.29
CA ASP A 82 -5.95 1.38 10.54
C ASP A 82 -4.47 1.47 10.14
N GLN A 83 -3.68 0.41 10.37
CA GLN A 83 -2.26 0.38 10.01
C GLN A 83 -2.05 0.43 8.48
N ILE A 84 -2.86 -0.32 7.71
CA ILE A 84 -2.79 -0.32 6.24
C ILE A 84 -3.30 1.03 5.71
N ALA A 85 -4.38 1.56 6.28
CA ALA A 85 -4.90 2.88 5.90
C ALA A 85 -3.85 4.00 6.12
N GLU A 86 -3.16 4.00 7.27
CA GLU A 86 -2.08 4.95 7.53
C GLU A 86 -0.90 4.74 6.58
N PHE A 87 -0.51 3.50 6.28
CA PHE A 87 0.57 3.26 5.34
C PHE A 87 0.25 3.76 3.93
N CYS A 88 -0.99 3.55 3.46
CA CYS A 88 -1.46 4.11 2.19
C CYS A 88 -1.38 5.64 2.19
N HIS A 89 -1.79 6.29 3.28
CA HIS A 89 -1.68 7.74 3.42
C HIS A 89 -0.21 8.22 3.33
N GLN A 90 0.71 7.52 3.98
CA GLN A 90 2.15 7.81 3.88
C GLN A 90 2.69 7.57 2.46
N ALA A 91 2.22 6.53 1.78
CA ALA A 91 2.59 6.22 0.39
C ALA A 91 2.04 7.26 -0.61
N GLU A 92 0.79 7.71 -0.46
CA GLU A 92 0.21 8.81 -1.25
C GLU A 92 1.09 10.07 -1.14
N PHE A 93 1.48 10.43 0.08
CA PHE A 93 2.33 11.59 0.33
C PHE A 93 3.73 11.41 -0.25
N ALA A 94 4.36 10.26 -0.02
CA ALA A 94 5.68 9.93 -0.56
C ALA A 94 5.69 9.98 -2.09
N PHE A 95 4.62 9.50 -2.74
CA PHE A 95 4.51 9.51 -4.19
C PHE A 95 4.54 10.92 -4.79
N GLU A 96 3.89 11.89 -4.12
CA GLU A 96 3.90 13.28 -4.59
C GLU A 96 5.25 13.97 -4.35
N GLU A 97 5.90 13.72 -3.20
CA GLU A 97 7.16 14.39 -2.85
C GLU A 97 8.38 13.80 -3.55
N LEU A 98 8.37 12.49 -3.79
CA LEU A 98 9.55 11.82 -4.32
C LEU A 98 9.78 12.19 -5.80
N PRO A 99 11.06 12.35 -6.21
CA PRO A 99 11.44 12.40 -7.61
C PRO A 99 10.93 11.18 -8.38
N GLU A 100 10.54 11.36 -9.64
CA GLU A 100 9.99 10.29 -10.50
C GLU A 100 10.85 9.02 -10.50
N ARG A 101 12.18 9.17 -10.54
CA ARG A 101 13.16 8.07 -10.50
C ARG A 101 13.12 7.21 -9.23
N GLN A 102 12.49 7.67 -8.15
CA GLN A 102 12.42 6.97 -6.85
C GLN A 102 11.03 6.39 -6.59
N ARG A 103 10.01 6.80 -7.37
CA ARG A 103 8.63 6.36 -7.17
C ARG A 103 8.44 4.85 -7.42
N PRO A 104 9.01 4.23 -8.46
CA PRO A 104 8.84 2.79 -8.67
C PRO A 104 9.33 1.94 -7.49
N ASP A 105 10.56 2.16 -7.03
CA ASP A 105 11.12 1.46 -5.87
C ASP A 105 10.24 1.65 -4.61
N MET A 106 9.81 2.89 -4.35
CA MET A 106 8.91 3.17 -3.23
C MET A 106 7.59 2.40 -3.33
N LEU A 107 6.99 2.30 -4.52
CA LEU A 107 5.74 1.58 -4.74
C LEU A 107 5.91 0.07 -4.58
N LEU A 108 7.02 -0.50 -5.05
CA LEU A 108 7.33 -1.93 -4.87
C LEU A 108 7.52 -2.27 -3.39
N ARG A 109 8.23 -1.41 -2.64
CA ARG A 109 8.36 -1.56 -1.18
C ARG A 109 7.03 -1.49 -0.45
N PHE A 110 6.13 -0.59 -0.89
CA PHE A 110 4.77 -0.52 -0.36
C PHE A 110 4.00 -1.82 -0.67
N LYS A 111 4.04 -2.28 -1.92
CA LYS A 111 3.38 -3.51 -2.37
C LYS A 111 3.85 -4.73 -1.59
N ASP A 112 5.17 -4.92 -1.44
CA ASP A 112 5.74 -6.05 -0.72
C ASP A 112 5.28 -6.06 0.75
N TRP A 113 5.34 -4.91 1.44
CA TRP A 113 4.92 -4.82 2.83
C TRP A 113 3.42 -5.07 3.01
N VAL A 114 2.57 -4.51 2.13
CA VAL A 114 1.12 -4.75 2.20
C VAL A 114 0.81 -6.21 1.89
N TRP A 115 1.46 -6.80 0.88
CA TRP A 115 1.28 -8.21 0.55
C TRP A 115 1.61 -9.12 1.74
N ASP A 116 2.76 -8.91 2.38
CA ASP A 116 3.18 -9.68 3.55
C ASP A 116 2.19 -9.50 4.71
N ALA A 117 1.73 -8.27 4.97
CA ALA A 117 0.71 -8.00 5.97
C ALA A 117 -0.60 -8.76 5.69
N LEU A 118 -1.02 -8.83 4.42
CA LEU A 118 -2.22 -9.58 4.03
C LEU A 118 -2.06 -11.09 4.20
N GLN A 119 -0.86 -11.64 4.01
CA GLN A 119 -0.62 -13.07 4.28
C GLN A 119 -0.67 -13.36 5.78
N ASN A 120 -0.07 -12.48 6.59
CA ASN A 120 -0.04 -12.65 8.04
C ASN A 120 -1.44 -12.61 8.69
N VAL A 121 -2.41 -11.90 8.11
CA VAL A 121 -3.78 -11.86 8.64
C VAL A 121 -4.63 -13.05 8.20
N LYS A 122 -4.17 -13.83 7.21
CA LYS A 122 -4.82 -15.09 6.76
C LYS A 122 -4.42 -16.29 7.62
N GLU A 123 -3.29 -16.23 8.32
CA GLU A 123 -2.77 -17.31 9.21
C GLU A 123 -3.43 -17.34 10.59
#